data_AF-A0A6M4IMJ6-F1
#
_entry.id   AF-A0A6M4IMJ6-F1
#
_cell.length_a   1.000
_cell.length_b   1.000
_cell.length_c   1.000
_cell.angle_alpha   90.00
_cell.angle_beta   90.00
_cell.angle_gamma   90.00
#
_symmetry.space_group_name_H-M   'P 1'
#
loop_
_entity.id
_entity.type
_entity.pdbx_description
1 polymer ?
#
loop_
_entity_poly.entity_id
_entity_poly.type
_entity_poly.pdbx_seq_one_letter_code
_entity_poly.pdbx_strand_id
1 'polypeptide(L)'
;MKTRVIITVLSAVALSTGCGPSVRTRVANAMQGCLAVRNPAFMRGEGERALSIPLPPAVDSLASGTAYTFGLIVYQETADQATTQAEVTCALELGSRYESEDTREWLGYFSRHPNAPVANLAKRLLDAQLKQIGAAPQSSAAPK
;
A
#
# COMPACT_ATOMS: atom_id res chain seq x y z
N MET A 1 26.14 -8.34 48.35
CA MET A 1 26.64 -8.76 47.02
C MET A 1 25.52 -9.53 46.34
N LYS A 2 24.92 -9.00 45.26
CA LYS A 2 23.73 -9.58 44.60
C LYS A 2 24.12 -10.01 43.19
N THR A 3 24.15 -11.33 43.00
CA THR A 3 24.48 -12.05 41.76
C THR A 3 23.43 -11.77 40.69
N ARG A 4 23.85 -11.24 39.54
CA ARG A 4 22.98 -11.06 38.36
C ARG A 4 22.99 -12.35 37.55
N VAL A 5 21.83 -12.97 37.39
CA VAL A 5 21.59 -14.09 36.47
C VAL A 5 21.45 -13.50 35.06
N ILE A 6 22.37 -13.86 34.18
CA ILE A 6 22.32 -13.54 32.74
C ILE A 6 21.57 -14.70 32.08
N ILE A 7 20.35 -14.42 31.60
CA ILE A 7 19.58 -15.37 30.80
C ILE A 7 20.07 -15.27 29.36
N THR A 8 20.75 -16.32 28.93
CA THR A 8 21.11 -16.57 27.53
C THR A 8 19.87 -17.01 26.77
N VAL A 9 19.39 -16.23 25.81
CA VAL A 9 18.43 -16.71 24.81
C VAL A 9 19.18 -16.90 23.49
N LEU A 10 19.44 -18.18 23.23
CA LEU A 10 19.74 -18.73 21.92
C LEU A 10 18.58 -18.38 20.97
N SER A 11 18.87 -17.68 19.87
CA SER A 11 17.98 -17.66 18.71
C SER A 11 18.82 -17.86 17.47
N ALA A 12 19.05 -19.13 17.15
CA ALA A 12 19.42 -19.53 15.80
C ALA A 12 18.21 -19.28 14.89
N VAL A 13 18.39 -18.39 13.91
CA VAL A 13 17.47 -18.31 12.76
C VAL A 13 18.29 -18.62 11.52
N ALA A 14 18.47 -19.91 11.27
CA ALA A 14 18.76 -20.41 9.95
C ALA A 14 17.42 -20.57 9.22
N LEU A 15 17.09 -19.63 8.33
CA LEU A 15 15.97 -19.74 7.39
C LEU A 15 16.51 -19.68 5.97
N SER A 16 16.69 -20.88 5.41
CA SER A 16 16.47 -21.25 4.00
C SER A 16 16.81 -20.21 2.93
N THR A 17 17.96 -20.40 2.28
CA THR A 17 18.29 -19.84 0.96
C THR A 17 17.51 -20.59 -0.13
N GLY A 18 16.37 -20.03 -0.52
CA GLY A 18 15.55 -20.48 -1.63
C GLY A 18 14.25 -19.68 -1.66
N CYS A 19 13.84 -19.21 -2.85
CA CYS A 19 12.75 -18.25 -3.12
C CYS A 19 13.18 -16.77 -3.03
N GLY A 20 12.88 -16.00 -4.09
CA GLY A 20 13.19 -14.57 -4.18
C GLY A 20 12.50 -13.73 -3.09
N PRO A 21 12.64 -12.39 -3.13
CA PRO A 21 12.13 -11.52 -2.06
C PRO A 21 10.66 -11.80 -1.77
N SER A 22 10.35 -12.04 -0.50
CA SER A 22 9.00 -12.34 0.00
C SER A 22 8.01 -11.23 -0.40
N VAL A 23 6.70 -11.54 -0.45
CA VAL A 23 5.66 -10.54 -0.72
C VAL A 23 5.77 -9.35 0.25
N ARG A 24 6.04 -9.63 1.54
CA ARG A 24 6.27 -8.59 2.55
C ARG A 24 7.47 -7.70 2.20
N THR A 25 8.58 -8.27 1.74
CA THR A 25 9.75 -7.51 1.29
C THR A 25 9.42 -6.62 0.11
N ARG A 26 8.63 -7.11 -0.86
CA ARG A 26 8.22 -6.33 -2.03
C ARG A 26 7.29 -5.17 -1.66
N VAL A 27 6.32 -5.41 -0.77
CA VAL A 27 5.43 -4.37 -0.24
C VAL A 27 6.23 -3.32 0.55
N ALA A 28 7.15 -3.75 1.42
CA ALA A 28 8.02 -2.84 2.16
C ALA A 28 8.86 -1.96 1.22
N ASN A 29 9.43 -2.55 0.15
CA ASN A 29 10.19 -1.80 -0.84
C ASN A 29 9.32 -0.81 -1.63
N ALA A 30 8.08 -1.19 -1.98
CA ALA A 30 7.14 -0.30 -2.65
C ALA A 30 6.74 0.87 -1.74
N MET A 31 6.43 0.60 -0.46
CA MET A 31 6.16 1.62 0.55
C MET A 31 7.34 2.57 0.73
N GLN A 32 8.56 2.04 0.89
CA GLN A 32 9.77 2.87 1.00
C GLN A 32 9.99 3.75 -0.22
N GLY A 33 9.80 3.18 -1.43
CA GLY A 33 9.90 3.94 -2.68
C GLY A 33 8.87 5.05 -2.78
N CYS A 34 7.63 4.80 -2.37
CA CYS A 34 6.60 5.82 -2.32
C CYS A 34 6.93 6.90 -1.27
N LEU A 35 7.31 6.51 -0.05
CA LEU A 35 7.66 7.44 1.02
C LEU A 35 8.85 8.32 0.64
N ALA A 36 9.87 7.79 -0.03
CA ALA A 36 11.01 8.56 -0.51
C ALA A 36 10.60 9.72 -1.45
N VAL A 37 9.52 9.53 -2.21
CA VAL A 37 8.98 10.55 -3.13
C VAL A 37 8.02 11.50 -2.41
N ARG A 38 7.12 10.97 -1.58
CA ARG A 38 6.03 11.73 -0.97
C ARG A 38 6.45 12.50 0.27
N ASN A 39 7.24 11.89 1.14
CA ASN A 39 7.53 12.39 2.49
C ASN A 39 8.18 13.79 2.50
N PRO A 40 9.16 14.12 1.62
CA PRO A 40 9.76 15.46 1.61
C PRO A 40 8.74 16.59 1.38
N ALA A 41 7.74 16.37 0.53
CA ALA A 41 6.71 17.36 0.25
C ALA A 41 5.68 17.46 1.40
N PHE A 42 5.26 16.32 1.97
CA PHE A 42 4.38 16.32 3.15
C PHE A 42 5.00 17.02 4.36
N MET A 43 6.30 16.81 4.61
CA MET A 43 7.03 17.47 5.71
C MET A 43 7.11 19.00 5.54
N ARG A 44 6.96 19.51 4.32
CA ARG A 44 6.89 20.96 4.04
C ARG A 44 5.46 21.52 4.02
N GLY A 45 4.45 20.71 4.36
CA GLY A 45 3.05 21.10 4.29
C GLY A 45 2.49 21.16 2.86
N GLU A 46 3.21 20.67 1.86
CA GLU A 46 2.84 20.74 0.45
C GLU A 46 2.01 19.52 0.03
N GLY A 47 0.99 19.13 0.81
CA GLY A 47 0.26 17.87 0.62
C GLY A 47 -0.32 17.66 -0.79
N GLU A 48 -0.95 18.67 -1.38
CA GLU A 48 -1.49 18.58 -2.75
C GLU A 48 -0.39 18.36 -3.80
N ARG A 49 0.74 19.06 -3.65
CA ARG A 49 1.92 18.82 -4.50
C ARG A 49 2.50 17.44 -4.25
N ALA A 50 2.52 17.01 -3.00
CA ALA A 50 2.98 15.68 -2.63
C ALA A 50 2.18 14.62 -3.37
N LEU A 51 0.87 14.81 -3.61
CA LEU A 51 0.02 13.87 -4.35
C LEU A 51 0.13 13.97 -5.88
N SER A 52 0.60 15.09 -6.44
CA SER A 52 0.69 15.28 -7.89
C SER A 52 1.96 14.71 -8.52
N ILE A 53 2.97 14.36 -7.72
CA ILE A 53 4.20 13.74 -8.23
C ILE A 53 3.87 12.31 -8.72
N PRO A 54 4.30 11.85 -9.89
CA PRO A 54 4.10 10.45 -10.26
C PRO A 54 5.01 9.53 -9.43
N LEU A 55 4.51 8.35 -9.05
CA LEU A 55 5.38 7.32 -8.48
C LEU A 55 6.35 6.79 -9.54
N PRO A 56 7.59 6.40 -9.17
CA PRO A 56 8.52 5.79 -10.10
C PRO A 56 7.93 4.49 -10.67
N PRO A 57 8.11 4.19 -11.98
CA PRO A 57 7.55 2.99 -12.60
C PRO A 57 7.94 1.67 -11.91
N ALA A 58 9.15 1.63 -11.31
CA ALA A 58 9.61 0.47 -10.56
C ALA A 58 8.84 0.24 -9.24
N VAL A 59 8.35 1.30 -8.60
CA VAL A 59 7.51 1.22 -7.39
C VAL A 59 6.12 0.75 -7.78
N ASP A 60 5.59 1.31 -8.87
CA ASP A 60 4.27 0.96 -9.40
C ASP A 60 4.20 -0.50 -9.86
N SER A 61 5.25 -0.98 -10.55
CA SER A 61 5.32 -2.38 -11.00
C SER A 61 5.46 -3.38 -9.85
N LEU A 62 6.07 -2.99 -8.73
CA LEU A 62 6.12 -3.82 -7.53
C LEU A 62 4.73 -4.00 -6.90
N ALA A 63 3.91 -2.95 -6.86
CA ALA A 63 2.54 -3.04 -6.36
C ALA A 63 1.66 -3.87 -7.30
N SER A 64 1.69 -3.60 -8.61
CA SER A 64 0.92 -4.34 -9.61
C SER A 64 1.36 -5.82 -9.73
N GLY A 65 2.66 -6.09 -9.62
CA GLY A 65 3.24 -7.44 -9.66
C GLY A 65 3.09 -8.24 -8.36
N THR A 66 2.52 -7.65 -7.30
CA THR A 66 2.22 -8.32 -6.04
C THR A 66 0.72 -8.46 -5.77
N ALA A 67 -0.16 -8.14 -6.73
CA ALA A 67 -1.62 -8.22 -6.65
C ALA A 67 -2.14 -9.63 -6.26
N TYR A 68 -1.93 -10.01 -5.01
CA TYR A 68 -2.19 -11.28 -4.36
C TYR A 68 -2.75 -10.92 -2.99
N THR A 69 -3.94 -11.39 -2.61
CA THR A 69 -4.73 -10.92 -1.45
C THR A 69 -3.91 -10.58 -0.19
N PHE A 70 -2.85 -11.33 0.10
CA PHE A 70 -1.91 -11.05 1.19
C PHE A 70 -1.24 -9.67 1.13
N GLY A 71 -0.85 -9.16 -0.04
CA GLY A 71 -0.24 -7.84 -0.15
C GLY A 71 -1.23 -6.69 0.07
N LEU A 72 -2.52 -6.87 -0.28
CA LEU A 72 -3.58 -5.90 0.05
C LEU A 72 -3.74 -5.78 1.57
N ILE A 73 -3.77 -6.92 2.29
CA ILE A 73 -3.84 -6.94 3.76
C ILE A 73 -2.70 -6.12 4.37
N VAL A 74 -1.46 -6.26 3.85
CA VAL A 74 -0.33 -5.49 4.37
C VAL A 74 -0.49 -3.99 4.13
N TYR A 75 -1.03 -3.56 2.98
CA TYR A 75 -1.32 -2.14 2.74
C TYR A 75 -2.44 -1.62 3.65
N GLN A 76 -3.48 -2.42 3.88
CA GLN A 76 -4.57 -2.09 4.81
C GLN A 76 -4.05 -1.91 6.25
N GLU A 77 -3.29 -2.89 6.75
CA GLU A 77 -2.63 -2.83 8.06
C GLU A 77 -1.72 -1.60 8.19
N THR A 78 -0.97 -1.28 7.13
CA THR A 78 -0.07 -0.11 7.11
C THR A 78 -0.86 1.20 7.16
N ALA A 79 -1.99 1.31 6.46
CA ALA A 79 -2.83 2.50 6.51
C ALA A 79 -3.49 2.68 7.88
N ASP A 80 -3.94 1.60 8.51
CA ASP A 80 -4.56 1.63 9.83
C ASP A 80 -3.57 2.01 10.94
N GLN A 81 -2.30 1.64 10.78
CA GLN A 81 -1.21 1.95 11.71
C GLN A 81 -0.44 3.22 11.36
N ALA A 82 -0.79 3.90 10.26
CA ALA A 82 -0.06 5.04 9.76
C ALA A 82 -0.03 6.18 10.80
N THR A 83 1.17 6.65 11.11
CA THR A 83 1.40 7.79 12.01
C THR A 83 1.59 9.10 11.26
N THR A 84 1.81 9.00 9.94
CA THR A 84 2.04 10.15 9.06
C THR A 84 1.08 10.16 7.87
N GLN A 85 0.82 11.36 7.34
CA GLN A 85 0.03 11.52 6.11
C GLN A 85 0.67 10.84 4.91
N ALA A 86 2.00 10.76 4.88
CA ALA A 86 2.75 10.10 3.81
C ALA A 86 2.54 8.58 3.83
N GLU A 87 2.54 7.95 5.01
CA GLU A 87 2.31 6.51 5.16
C GLU A 87 0.93 6.10 4.68
N VAL A 88 -0.13 6.75 5.18
CA VAL A 88 -1.51 6.43 4.77
C VAL A 88 -1.72 6.71 3.27
N THR A 89 -1.19 7.82 2.75
CA THR A 89 -1.25 8.14 1.32
C THR A 89 -0.61 7.06 0.46
N CYS A 90 0.61 6.64 0.83
CA CYS A 90 1.35 5.62 0.11
C CYS A 90 0.65 4.26 0.16
N ALA A 91 0.11 3.88 1.33
CA ALA A 91 -0.64 2.66 1.48
C ALA A 91 -1.88 2.65 0.57
N LEU A 92 -2.67 3.72 0.55
CA LEU A 92 -3.86 3.83 -0.30
C LEU A 92 -3.50 3.80 -1.80
N GLU A 93 -2.48 4.56 -2.21
CA GLU A 93 -2.07 4.63 -3.61
C GLU A 93 -1.58 3.28 -4.13
N LEU A 94 -0.74 2.57 -3.36
CA LEU A 94 -0.23 1.25 -3.75
C LEU A 94 -1.29 0.15 -3.62
N GLY A 95 -2.10 0.17 -2.56
CA GLY A 95 -3.18 -0.78 -2.35
C GLY A 95 -4.29 -0.67 -3.42
N SER A 96 -4.48 0.51 -4.01
CA SER A 96 -5.44 0.72 -5.10
C SER A 96 -5.18 -0.12 -6.35
N ARG A 97 -3.99 -0.74 -6.50
CA ARG A 97 -3.63 -1.60 -7.64
C ARG A 97 -4.31 -2.97 -7.65
N TYR A 98 -4.97 -3.36 -6.55
CA TYR A 98 -5.58 -4.68 -6.42
C TYR A 98 -6.98 -4.75 -7.07
N GLU A 99 -7.60 -3.61 -7.36
CA GLU A 99 -8.87 -3.46 -8.11
C GLU A 99 -10.02 -4.41 -7.65
N SER A 100 -9.98 -4.89 -6.40
CA SER A 100 -10.96 -5.81 -5.81
C SER A 100 -12.12 -5.09 -5.12
N GLU A 101 -13.19 -5.81 -4.80
CA GLU A 101 -14.29 -5.29 -3.97
C GLU A 101 -13.79 -4.82 -2.61
N ASP A 102 -12.97 -5.63 -1.94
CA ASP A 102 -12.31 -5.27 -0.68
C ASP A 102 -11.52 -3.96 -0.79
N THR A 103 -10.81 -3.75 -1.90
CA THR A 103 -10.07 -2.50 -2.14
C THR A 103 -11.02 -1.32 -2.26
N ARG A 104 -12.16 -1.48 -2.96
CA ARG A 104 -13.16 -0.41 -3.11
C ARG A 104 -13.83 -0.08 -1.79
N GLU A 105 -14.21 -1.08 -1.00
CA GLU A 105 -14.79 -0.87 0.33
C GLU A 105 -13.81 -0.13 1.24
N TRP A 106 -12.55 -0.54 1.23
CA TRP A 106 -11.47 0.09 1.99
C TRP A 106 -11.21 1.54 1.55
N LEU A 107 -11.13 1.82 0.24
CA LEU A 107 -11.05 3.19 -0.29
C LEU A 107 -12.29 4.01 0.07
N GLY A 108 -13.48 3.39 0.06
CA GLY A 108 -14.74 3.98 0.48
C GLY A 108 -14.73 4.39 1.96
N TYR A 109 -14.13 3.59 2.84
CA TYR A 109 -13.89 3.95 4.23
C TYR A 109 -12.98 5.19 4.35
N PHE A 110 -11.84 5.20 3.66
CA PHE A 110 -10.89 6.33 3.70
C PHE A 110 -11.39 7.59 2.98
N SER A 111 -12.38 7.50 2.09
CA SER A 111 -13.01 8.68 1.48
C SER A 111 -13.66 9.64 2.48
N ARG A 112 -13.89 9.19 3.72
CA ARG A 112 -14.44 9.97 4.84
C ARG A 112 -13.39 10.33 5.90
N HIS A 113 -12.11 10.16 5.59
CA HIS A 113 -11.02 10.40 6.53
C HIS A 113 -10.97 11.87 6.97
N PRO A 114 -10.67 12.20 8.26
CA PRO A 114 -10.67 13.58 8.75
C PRO A 114 -9.60 14.47 8.11
N ASN A 115 -8.52 13.88 7.61
CA ASN A 115 -7.53 14.59 6.80
C ASN A 115 -8.01 14.70 5.34
N ALA A 116 -8.31 15.93 4.90
CA ALA A 116 -8.89 16.20 3.57
C ALA A 116 -8.04 15.71 2.38
N PRO A 117 -6.70 15.93 2.35
CA PRO A 117 -5.85 15.33 1.32
C PRO A 117 -5.97 13.81 1.19
N VAL A 118 -6.02 13.09 2.32
CA VAL A 118 -6.17 11.62 2.35
C VAL A 118 -7.56 11.22 1.83
N ALA A 119 -8.62 11.89 2.28
CA ALA A 119 -9.99 11.62 1.82
C ALA A 119 -10.16 11.87 0.32
N ASN A 120 -9.61 12.97 -0.18
CA ASN A 120 -9.64 13.33 -1.60
C ASN A 120 -8.88 12.31 -2.45
N LEU A 121 -7.70 11.85 -1.99
CA LEU A 121 -6.96 10.79 -2.65
C LEU A 121 -7.79 9.51 -2.74
N ALA A 122 -8.33 9.04 -1.61
CA ALA A 122 -9.12 7.81 -1.56
C ALA A 122 -10.33 7.87 -2.50
N LYS A 123 -11.02 9.02 -2.54
CA LYS A 123 -12.14 9.26 -3.47
C LYS A 123 -11.70 9.17 -4.93
N ARG A 124 -10.61 9.84 -5.32
CA ARG A 124 -10.08 9.77 -6.70
C ARG A 124 -9.72 8.35 -7.11
N LEU A 125 -9.10 7.59 -6.22
CA LEU A 125 -8.71 6.19 -6.48
C LEU A 125 -9.96 5.30 -6.64
N LEU A 126 -10.97 5.48 -5.79
CA LEU A 126 -12.24 4.76 -5.89
C LEU A 126 -12.97 5.07 -7.20
N ASP A 127 -13.09 6.36 -7.54
CA ASP A 127 -13.75 6.80 -8.79
C ASP A 127 -13.03 6.22 -10.03
N ALA A 128 -11.69 6.15 -9.99
CA ALA A 128 -10.90 5.55 -11.06
C ALA A 128 -11.22 4.06 -11.25
N GLN A 129 -11.32 3.29 -10.16
CA GLN A 129 -11.67 1.86 -10.23
C GLN A 129 -13.10 1.64 -10.73
N LEU A 130 -14.07 2.43 -10.23
CA LEU A 130 -15.46 2.31 -10.67
C LEU A 130 -15.61 2.63 -12.17
N LYS A 131 -14.84 3.60 -12.67
CA LYS A 131 -14.80 3.92 -14.10
C LYS A 131 -14.26 2.77 -14.94
N GLN A 132 -13.24 2.04 -14.48
CA GLN A 132 -12.70 0.88 -15.19
C GLN A 132 -13.74 -0.26 -15.28
N ILE A 133 -14.52 -0.49 -14.23
CA ILE A 133 -15.62 -1.48 -14.25
C ILE A 133 -16.68 -1.10 -15.29
N GLY A 134 -17.07 0.18 -15.35
CA GLY A 134 -18.03 0.66 -16.35
C GLY A 134 -17.50 0.69 -17.79
N ALA A 135 -16.17 0.65 -17.97
CA ALA A 135 -15.49 0.65 -19.27
C ALA A 135 -15.13 -0.75 -19.79
N ALA A 136 -15.26 -1.80 -18.97
CA ALA A 136 -15.00 -3.16 -19.40
C ALA A 136 -16.07 -3.59 -20.42
N PRO A 137 -15.72 -3.99 -21.66
CA PRO A 137 -16.69 -4.57 -22.57
C PRO A 137 -17.24 -5.84 -21.92
N GLN A 138 -18.57 -5.96 -21.85
CA GLN A 138 -19.23 -7.22 -21.53
C GLN A 138 -18.83 -8.22 -22.60
N SER A 139 -17.77 -8.99 -22.34
CA SER A 139 -17.40 -10.14 -23.16
C SER A 139 -18.45 -11.22 -22.91
N SER A 140 -19.58 -11.06 -23.58
CA SER A 140 -20.62 -12.06 -23.72
C SER A 140 -20.00 -13.25 -24.44
N ALA A 141 -19.62 -14.26 -23.65
CA ALA A 141 -19.47 -15.62 -24.13
C ALA A 141 -20.78 -16.01 -24.82
N ALA A 142 -20.74 -16.15 -26.14
CA ALA A 142 -21.76 -16.88 -26.87
C ALA A 142 -21.26 -18.33 -27.04
N PRO A 143 -21.93 -19.33 -26.46
CA PRO A 143 -21.68 -20.71 -26.82
C PRO A 143 -22.48 -21.05 -28.09
N LYS A 144 -21.77 -21.42 -29.16
CA LYS A 144 -21.97 -22.64 -29.96
C LYS A 144 -21.03 -22.68 -31.15
#